data_AF-A0AAP6K6L5-F1
#
_entry.id   AF-A0AAP6K6L5-F1
#
_cell.length_a   1.000
_cell.length_b   1.000
_cell.length_c   1.000
_cell.angle_alpha   90.00
_cell.angle_beta   90.00
_cell.angle_gamma   90.00
#
_symmetry.space_group_name_H-M   'P 1'
#
loop_
_entity.id
_entity.type
_entity.pdbx_description
1 polymer ?
#
loop_
_entity_poly.entity_id
_entity_poly.type
_entity_poly.pdbx_seq_one_letter_code
_entity_poly.pdbx_strand_id
1 'polypeptide(L)'
;GGTLYTGTETLVTGTYYASQTVSGCESTRTSVSVTVNTTPAAPTASAQTFCSGDAKKVSDLAVTGTSVKWYSAAAGGTLYTGTETLVTGTYYASQTVSGCESTRTSVSVTVNTTPSAPTASAQTFCSGDAKKVSDLAVTGTSVKWYS
;
A
#
# COMPACT_ATOMS: atom_id res chain seq x y z
N GLY A 1 -13.45 -48.16 7.65
CA GLY A 1 -14.64 -47.49 8.19
C GLY A 1 -14.48 -45.99 8.02
N GLY A 2 -15.48 -45.33 7.45
CA GLY A 2 -15.50 -43.89 7.21
C GLY A 2 -16.63 -43.55 6.24
N THR A 3 -17.25 -42.39 6.43
CA THR A 3 -18.32 -41.90 5.55
C THR A 3 -17.71 -41.35 4.26
N LEU A 4 -18.32 -41.67 3.12
CA LEU A 4 -17.91 -41.14 1.82
C LEU A 4 -18.30 -39.65 1.75
N TYR A 5 -17.37 -38.81 1.28
CA TYR A 5 -17.68 -37.43 0.93
C TYR A 5 -18.49 -37.38 -0.37
N THR A 6 -19.51 -36.54 -0.41
CA THR A 6 -20.35 -36.30 -1.58
C THR A 6 -19.77 -35.26 -2.53
N GLY A 7 -18.72 -34.54 -2.10
CA GLY A 7 -18.01 -33.54 -2.89
C GLY A 7 -18.54 -32.12 -2.71
N THR A 8 -19.54 -31.92 -1.85
CA THR A 8 -20.12 -30.61 -1.53
C THR A 8 -19.80 -30.13 -0.12
N GLU A 9 -19.10 -30.94 0.67
CA GLU A 9 -18.73 -30.60 2.03
C GLU A 9 -17.65 -29.51 2.05
N THR A 10 -17.74 -28.58 3.01
CA THR A 10 -16.70 -27.58 3.23
C THR A 10 -15.39 -28.26 3.60
N LEU A 11 -14.30 -27.87 2.90
CA LEU A 11 -12.96 -28.36 3.19
C LEU A 11 -12.47 -27.79 4.53
N VAL A 12 -11.93 -28.65 5.38
CA VAL A 12 -11.33 -28.28 6.68
C VAL A 12 -9.94 -28.87 6.79
N THR A 13 -9.11 -28.32 7.68
CA THR A 13 -7.79 -28.89 7.96
C THR A 13 -7.93 -30.32 8.49
N GLY A 14 -7.21 -31.25 7.88
CA GLY A 14 -7.25 -32.66 8.25
C GLY A 14 -6.64 -33.58 7.20
N THR A 15 -6.73 -34.88 7.46
CA THR A 15 -6.27 -35.92 6.52
C THR A 15 -7.46 -36.49 5.77
N TYR A 16 -7.43 -36.35 4.45
CA TYR A 16 -8.39 -36.93 3.52
C TYR A 16 -7.82 -38.21 2.93
N TYR A 17 -8.69 -39.09 2.44
CA TYR A 17 -8.28 -40.37 1.88
C TYR A 17 -8.99 -40.57 0.54
N ALA A 18 -8.21 -40.91 -0.49
CA ALA A 18 -8.73 -41.21 -1.83
C ALA A 18 -8.48 -42.69 -2.17
N SER A 19 -9.51 -43.37 -2.66
CA SER A 19 -9.44 -44.67 -3.32
C SER A 19 -10.04 -44.55 -4.72
N GLN A 20 -9.69 -45.46 -5.60
CA GLN A 20 -10.25 -45.54 -6.94
C GLN A 20 -10.85 -46.92 -7.18
N THR A 21 -11.87 -47.00 -8.03
CA THR A 21 -12.49 -48.27 -8.43
C THR A 21 -12.31 -48.47 -9.93
N VAL A 22 -11.70 -49.59 -10.31
CA VAL A 22 -11.51 -49.99 -11.72
C VAL A 22 -12.08 -51.39 -11.91
N SER A 23 -13.00 -51.55 -12.86
CA SER A 23 -13.67 -52.82 -13.15
C SER A 23 -14.30 -53.49 -11.91
N GLY A 24 -14.80 -52.69 -10.97
CA GLY A 24 -15.42 -53.16 -9.73
C GLY A 24 -14.46 -53.47 -8.57
N CYS A 25 -13.15 -53.36 -8.79
CA CYS A 25 -12.14 -53.51 -7.73
C CYS A 25 -11.74 -52.14 -7.16
N GLU A 26 -12.08 -51.87 -5.89
CA GLU A 26 -11.61 -50.68 -5.17
C GLU A 26 -10.17 -50.86 -4.68
N SER A 27 -9.34 -49.83 -4.84
CA SER A 27 -7.94 -49.82 -4.36
C SER A 27 -7.84 -49.60 -2.85
N THR A 28 -6.64 -49.76 -2.31
CA THR A 28 -6.30 -49.16 -1.01
C THR A 28 -6.42 -47.64 -1.07
N ARG A 29 -6.57 -47.00 0.09
CA ARG A 29 -6.68 -45.55 0.21
C ARG A 29 -5.30 -44.90 0.32
N THR A 30 -5.09 -43.82 -0.43
CA THR A 30 -3.95 -42.90 -0.27
C THR A 30 -4.38 -41.74 0.64
N SER A 31 -3.58 -41.42 1.66
CA SER A 31 -3.82 -40.26 2.53
C SER A 31 -3.30 -38.97 1.88
N VAL A 32 -4.04 -37.89 2.07
CA VAL A 32 -3.73 -36.52 1.64
C VAL A 32 -3.87 -35.62 2.85
N SER A 33 -2.78 -35.01 3.29
CA SER A 33 -2.82 -34.00 4.35
C SER A 33 -3.24 -32.65 3.76
N VAL A 34 -4.25 -32.02 4.36
CA VAL A 34 -4.80 -30.74 3.93
C VAL A 34 -4.71 -29.74 5.08
N THR A 35 -4.16 -28.56 4.79
CA THR A 35 -4.16 -27.41 5.69
C THR A 35 -4.94 -26.27 5.04
N VAL A 36 -6.01 -25.82 5.71
CA VAL A 36 -6.81 -24.66 5.32
C VAL A 36 -6.43 -23.49 6.22
N ASN A 37 -5.75 -22.50 5.67
CA ASN A 37 -5.36 -21.28 6.38
C ASN A 37 -6.50 -20.26 6.39
N THR A 38 -6.62 -19.52 7.48
CA THR A 38 -7.57 -18.41 7.56
C THR A 38 -7.09 -17.23 6.71
N THR A 39 -8.00 -16.61 5.98
CA THR A 39 -7.71 -15.33 5.32
C THR A 39 -7.47 -14.26 6.38
N PRO A 40 -6.35 -13.53 6.35
CA PRO A 40 -6.08 -12.48 7.34
C PRO A 40 -7.03 -11.29 7.16
N ALA A 41 -7.18 -10.48 8.21
CA ALA A 41 -7.83 -9.17 8.10
C ALA A 41 -7.09 -8.25 7.12
N ALA A 42 -7.80 -7.27 6.57
CA ALA A 42 -7.20 -6.22 5.74
C ALA A 42 -6.18 -5.39 6.57
N PRO A 43 -5.10 -4.88 5.95
CA PRO A 43 -4.17 -3.99 6.66
C PRO A 43 -4.86 -2.67 7.03
N THR A 44 -4.33 -1.95 8.02
CA THR A 44 -4.89 -0.65 8.44
C THR A 44 -4.04 0.50 7.89
N ALA A 45 -4.69 1.47 7.27
CA ALA A 45 -4.05 2.71 6.80
C ALA A 45 -5.07 3.85 6.77
N SER A 46 -4.60 5.07 7.02
CA SER A 46 -5.38 6.30 6.96
C SER A 46 -5.02 7.10 5.70
N ALA A 47 -5.83 8.13 5.38
CA ALA A 47 -5.51 9.05 4.29
C ALA A 47 -4.17 9.78 4.55
N GLN A 48 -3.43 10.06 3.48
CA GLN A 48 -2.07 10.61 3.54
C GLN A 48 -1.93 11.81 2.61
N THR A 49 -1.14 12.80 3.03
CA THR A 49 -0.89 14.03 2.27
C THR A 49 0.60 14.28 2.16
N PHE A 50 1.07 14.59 0.95
CA PHE A 50 2.47 14.84 0.62
C PHE A 50 2.61 16.10 -0.24
N CYS A 51 3.83 16.60 -0.38
CA CYS A 51 4.17 17.64 -1.34
C CYS A 51 4.85 17.02 -2.57
N SER A 52 4.58 17.54 -3.76
CA SER A 52 5.13 17.03 -5.02
C SER A 52 6.65 17.11 -5.07
N GLY A 53 7.24 18.11 -4.39
CA GLY A 53 8.69 18.29 -4.26
C GLY A 53 9.38 17.21 -3.42
N ASP A 54 8.64 16.46 -2.60
CA ASP A 54 9.20 15.35 -1.81
C ASP A 54 9.46 14.10 -2.66
N ALA A 55 8.91 14.05 -3.88
CA ALA A 55 9.03 12.95 -4.83
C ALA A 55 8.77 11.56 -4.21
N LYS A 56 7.79 11.48 -3.29
CA LYS A 56 7.42 10.24 -2.59
C LYS A 56 6.98 9.16 -3.56
N LYS A 57 7.25 7.92 -3.20
CA LYS A 57 6.92 6.71 -3.96
C LYS A 57 5.87 5.88 -3.26
N VAL A 58 5.28 4.91 -3.95
CA VAL A 58 4.32 3.97 -3.36
C VAL A 58 4.89 3.23 -2.14
N SER A 59 6.19 2.94 -2.13
CA SER A 59 6.88 2.36 -0.97
C SER A 59 6.88 3.25 0.29
N ASP A 60 6.66 4.56 0.13
CA ASP A 60 6.65 5.52 1.22
C ASP A 60 5.28 5.65 1.90
N LEU A 61 4.25 4.97 1.38
CA LEU A 61 2.92 4.98 1.99
C LEU A 61 2.94 4.25 3.34
N ALA A 62 2.50 4.95 4.38
CA ALA A 62 2.37 4.37 5.71
C ALA A 62 1.19 3.39 5.78
N VAL A 63 1.42 2.20 6.32
CA VAL A 63 0.43 1.14 6.46
C VAL A 63 0.84 0.16 7.55
N THR A 64 -0.12 -0.31 8.33
CA THR A 64 0.08 -1.35 9.34
C THR A 64 -0.48 -2.67 8.83
N GLY A 65 0.43 -3.61 8.57
CA GLY A 65 0.10 -4.96 8.09
C GLY A 65 1.36 -5.78 7.84
N THR A 66 1.19 -7.03 7.41
CA THR A 66 2.29 -7.97 7.15
C THR A 66 2.44 -8.24 5.65
N SER A 67 3.66 -8.12 5.12
CA SER A 67 3.93 -8.37 3.69
C SER A 67 2.95 -7.63 2.78
N VAL A 68 2.84 -6.31 3.00
CA VAL A 68 1.84 -5.47 2.35
C VAL A 68 2.13 -5.34 0.85
N LYS A 69 1.06 -5.43 0.06
CA LYS A 69 1.07 -5.18 -1.38
C LYS A 69 0.14 -4.02 -1.70
N TRP A 70 0.52 -3.20 -2.68
CA TRP A 70 -0.26 -2.04 -3.11
C TRP A 70 -0.80 -2.23 -4.52
N TYR A 71 -2.04 -1.82 -4.75
CA TYR A 71 -2.74 -1.97 -6.02
C TYR A 71 -3.40 -0.68 -6.47
N SER A 72 -3.61 -0.57 -7.78
CA SER A 72 -4.29 0.57 -8.40
C SER A 72 -5.83 0.53 -8.30
N ALA A 73 -6.41 -0.57 -7.81
CA ALA A 73 -7.86 -0.77 -7.73
C ALA A 73 -8.27 -1.64 -6.53
N ALA A 74 -9.55 -1.58 -6.14
CA ALA A 74 -10.09 -2.39 -5.04
C ALA A 74 -10.11 -3.90 -5.32
N ALA A 75 -10.27 -4.28 -6.59
CA ALA A 75 -10.17 -5.65 -7.09
C ALA A 75 -9.51 -5.64 -8.48
N GLY A 76 -8.76 -6.69 -8.81
CA GLY A 76 -7.93 -6.69 -10.03
C GLY A 76 -6.88 -5.58 -10.02
N GLY A 77 -6.74 -4.87 -11.15
CA GLY A 77 -5.80 -3.76 -11.29
C GLY A 77 -4.33 -4.18 -11.36
N THR A 78 -3.44 -3.20 -11.29
CA THR A 78 -1.99 -3.39 -11.35
C THR A 78 -1.42 -3.47 -9.94
N LEU A 79 -0.55 -4.45 -9.69
CA LEU A 79 0.29 -4.51 -8.50
C LEU A 79 1.44 -3.51 -8.66
N TYR A 80 1.56 -2.57 -7.74
CA TYR A 80 2.69 -1.64 -7.70
C TYR A 80 3.96 -2.35 -7.25
N THR A 81 5.09 -1.94 -7.84
CA THR A 81 6.42 -2.42 -7.47
C THR A 81 7.01 -1.66 -6.28
N GLY A 82 6.40 -0.53 -5.91
CA GLY A 82 6.85 0.36 -4.85
C GLY A 82 7.70 1.52 -5.37
N THR A 83 8.12 1.49 -6.63
CA THR A 83 9.03 2.49 -7.23
C THR A 83 8.31 3.68 -7.85
N GLU A 84 7.02 3.54 -8.09
CA GLU A 84 6.17 4.50 -8.78
C GLU A 84 6.02 5.76 -7.92
N THR A 85 6.22 6.93 -8.53
CA THR A 85 6.00 8.22 -7.86
C THR A 85 4.52 8.37 -7.52
N LEU A 86 4.24 8.86 -6.31
CA LEU A 86 2.88 9.13 -5.86
C LEU A 86 2.26 10.26 -6.66
N VAL A 87 0.99 10.05 -6.99
CA VAL A 87 0.08 11.06 -7.54
C VAL A 87 -1.16 11.10 -6.68
N THR A 88 -1.89 12.22 -6.72
CA THR A 88 -3.19 12.31 -6.05
C THR A 88 -4.13 11.23 -6.57
N GLY A 89 -4.70 10.43 -5.68
CA GLY A 89 -5.55 9.30 -6.06
C GLY A 89 -5.84 8.36 -4.90
N THR A 90 -6.44 7.21 -5.23
CA THR A 90 -6.72 6.15 -4.26
C THR A 90 -5.82 4.95 -4.53
N TYR A 91 -5.15 4.48 -3.49
CA TYR A 91 -4.28 3.30 -3.49
C TYR A 91 -4.90 2.23 -2.60
N TYR A 92 -4.65 0.96 -2.92
CA TYR A 92 -5.31 -0.16 -2.24
C TYR A 92 -4.29 -1.13 -1.66
N ALA A 93 -4.25 -1.29 -0.34
CA ALA A 93 -3.29 -2.16 0.35
C ALA A 93 -3.92 -3.49 0.74
N SER A 94 -3.29 -4.62 0.41
CA SER A 94 -3.58 -5.94 1.01
C SER A 94 -2.42 -6.39 1.88
N GLN A 95 -2.64 -7.40 2.71
CA GLN A 95 -1.58 -8.07 3.46
C GLN A 95 -1.60 -9.57 3.19
N THR A 96 -0.44 -10.22 3.26
CA THR A 96 -0.32 -11.67 3.07
C THR A 96 0.17 -12.32 4.37
N VAL A 97 -0.60 -13.28 4.88
CA VAL A 97 -0.26 -14.07 6.08
C VAL A 97 -0.53 -15.54 5.77
N SER A 98 0.45 -16.41 6.05
CA SER A 98 0.35 -17.86 5.79
C SER A 98 -0.06 -18.22 4.34
N GLY A 99 0.40 -17.43 3.37
CA GLY A 99 0.07 -17.61 1.95
C GLY A 99 -1.33 -17.14 1.53
N CYS A 100 -2.17 -16.71 2.47
CA CYS A 100 -3.47 -16.12 2.18
C CYS A 100 -3.36 -14.60 2.13
N GLU A 101 -3.88 -14.00 1.06
CA GLU A 101 -3.95 -12.55 0.90
C GLU A 101 -5.31 -12.03 1.37
N SER A 102 -5.31 -10.92 2.11
CA SER A 102 -6.54 -10.30 2.61
C SER A 102 -7.28 -9.49 1.54
N THR A 103 -8.50 -9.07 1.88
CA THR A 103 -9.16 -7.96 1.19
C THR A 103 -8.35 -6.67 1.28
N ARG A 104 -8.56 -5.75 0.34
CA ARG A 104 -7.79 -4.50 0.26
C ARG A 104 -8.41 -3.36 1.06
N THR A 105 -7.56 -2.57 1.69
CA THR A 105 -7.91 -1.30 2.34
C THR A 105 -7.67 -0.14 1.37
N SER A 106 -8.67 0.72 1.18
CA SER A 106 -8.57 1.93 0.36
C SER A 106 -7.87 3.05 1.12
N VAL A 107 -6.94 3.72 0.46
CA VAL A 107 -6.12 4.79 1.03
C VAL A 107 -6.15 5.99 0.09
N SER A 108 -6.74 7.09 0.56
CA SER A 108 -6.74 8.36 -0.17
C SER A 108 -5.38 9.04 -0.01
N VAL A 109 -4.75 9.38 -1.13
CA VAL A 109 -3.47 10.08 -1.17
C VAL A 109 -3.66 11.41 -1.87
N THR A 110 -3.22 12.48 -1.22
CA THR A 110 -3.22 13.84 -1.77
C THR A 110 -1.79 14.32 -1.94
N VAL A 111 -1.41 14.68 -3.16
CA VAL A 111 -0.11 15.27 -3.46
C VAL A 111 -0.30 16.74 -3.83
N ASN A 112 0.07 17.64 -2.92
CA ASN A 112 -0.01 19.08 -3.13
C ASN A 112 1.18 19.57 -3.97
N THR A 113 0.94 20.50 -4.88
CA THR A 113 2.01 21.12 -5.65
C THR A 113 2.92 21.95 -4.74
N THR A 114 4.22 21.68 -4.75
CA THR A 114 5.20 22.52 -4.09
C THR A 114 5.24 23.90 -4.75
N PRO A 115 5.09 25.01 -3.99
CA PRO A 115 5.18 26.36 -4.54
C PRO A 115 6.54 26.64 -5.19
N SER A 116 6.56 27.48 -6.22
CA SER A 116 7.81 28.02 -6.77
C SER A 116 8.54 28.86 -5.74
N ALA A 117 9.88 28.90 -5.85
CA ALA A 117 10.70 29.75 -4.99
C ALA A 117 10.31 31.23 -5.14
N PRO A 118 10.36 32.04 -4.05
CA PRO A 118 10.22 33.48 -4.14
C PRO A 118 11.28 34.08 -5.08
N THR A 119 10.94 35.18 -5.75
CA THR A 119 11.89 35.90 -6.62
C THR A 119 12.41 37.15 -5.92
N ALA A 120 13.70 37.39 -6.08
CA ALA A 120 14.37 38.61 -5.61
C ALA A 120 15.50 38.96 -6.57
N SER A 121 15.91 40.23 -6.56
CA SER A 121 17.09 40.71 -7.28
C SER A 121 18.14 41.20 -6.28
N ALA A 122 19.38 41.33 -6.75
CA ALA A 122 20.45 41.93 -5.97
C ALA A 122 20.04 43.35 -5.53
N GLN A 123 20.24 43.64 -4.25
CA GLN A 123 19.90 44.93 -3.63
C GLN A 123 21.14 45.50 -2.97
N THR A 124 21.32 46.81 -3.09
CA THR A 124 22.44 47.53 -2.48
C THR A 124 21.88 48.60 -1.55
N PHE A 125 22.45 48.67 -0.36
CA PHE A 125 22.08 49.62 0.68
C PHE A 125 23.34 50.28 1.23
N CYS A 126 23.25 51.55 1.64
CA CYS A 126 24.34 52.24 2.31
C CYS A 126 24.38 51.84 3.80
N SER A 127 25.57 51.76 4.39
CA SER A 127 25.71 51.44 5.83
C SER A 127 24.99 52.46 6.74
N GLY A 128 24.83 53.69 6.28
CA GLY A 128 24.08 54.75 6.97
C GLY A 128 22.55 54.60 6.92
N ASP A 129 22.00 53.73 6.07
CA ASP A 129 20.54 53.62 5.85
C ASP A 129 19.81 52.83 6.97
N ALA A 130 20.57 52.20 7.87
CA ALA A 130 20.06 51.39 8.99
C ALA A 130 18.98 50.36 8.58
N LYS A 131 19.12 49.75 7.40
CA LYS A 131 18.16 48.78 6.86
C LYS A 131 18.05 47.53 7.72
N LYS A 132 16.85 46.98 7.75
CA LYS A 132 16.47 45.73 8.43
C LYS A 132 16.16 44.64 7.41
N VAL A 133 16.13 43.40 7.86
CA VAL A 133 15.70 42.25 7.03
C VAL A 133 14.29 42.45 6.46
N SER A 134 13.40 43.13 7.19
CA SER A 134 12.06 43.51 6.71
C SER A 134 12.06 44.49 5.54
N ASP A 135 13.18 45.16 5.28
CA ASP A 135 13.30 46.15 4.20
C ASP A 135 13.78 45.51 2.89
N LEU A 136 14.10 44.21 2.89
CA LEU A 136 14.48 43.47 1.69
C LEU A 136 13.28 43.26 0.78
N ALA A 137 13.40 43.69 -0.48
CA ALA A 137 12.37 43.49 -1.49
C ALA A 137 12.41 42.04 -2.01
N VAL A 138 11.31 41.31 -1.85
CA VAL A 138 11.12 39.93 -2.33
C VAL A 138 9.68 39.76 -2.80
N THR A 139 9.47 39.05 -3.90
CA THR A 139 8.13 38.68 -4.38
C THR A 139 7.85 37.24 -4.01
N GLY A 140 6.87 37.03 -3.13
CA GLY A 140 6.44 35.72 -2.67
C GLY A 140 5.36 35.83 -1.60
N THR A 141 4.73 34.72 -1.28
CA THR A 141 3.69 34.64 -0.23
C THR A 141 4.27 34.06 1.05
N SER A 142 3.95 34.64 2.21
CA SER A 142 4.37 34.14 3.53
C SER A 142 5.88 33.90 3.66
N VAL A 143 6.68 34.82 3.11
CA VAL A 143 8.15 34.72 3.09
C VAL A 143 8.72 34.72 4.50
N LYS A 144 9.65 33.80 4.76
CA LYS A 144 10.47 33.74 5.98
C LYS A 144 11.92 33.98 5.64
N TRP A 145 12.64 34.66 6.52
CA TRP A 145 14.06 34.97 6.37
C TRP A 145 14.90 34.08 7.29
N TYR A 146 16.07 33.68 6.81
CA TYR A 146 17.02 32.80 7.49
C TYR A 146 18.44 33.42 7.40
N SER A 147 19.31 33.14 8.37
CA SER A 147 20.71 33.62 8.45
C SER A 147 21.70 32.62 7.89
#